data_AF-A0A6A7M3V3-F1
#
_entry.id   AF-A0A6A7M3V3-F1
#
_cell.length_a   1.000
_cell.length_b   1.000
_cell.length_c   1.000
_cell.angle_alpha   90.00
_cell.angle_beta   90.00
_cell.angle_gamma   90.00
#
_symmetry.space_group_name_H-M   'P 1'
#
loop_
_entity.id
_entity.type
_entity.pdbx_description
1 polymer ?
#
loop_
_entity_poly.entity_id
_entity_poly.type
_entity_poly.pdbx_seq_one_letter_code
_entity_poly.pdbx_strand_id
1 'polypeptide(L)'
;MSADRVANLQRAMQLIADAVDELPAECRDLAGNALLNITAEAVAQDVGCIEAGRIFARLADLLSRGLQPPSSEAITLTSFDA
;
A
#
# COMPACT_ATOMS: atom_id res chain seq x y z
N MET A 1 14.09 7.43 5.96
CA MET A 1 12.89 8.27 5.71
C MET A 1 12.60 9.09 6.97
N SER A 2 12.26 10.38 6.90
CA SER A 2 11.99 11.15 8.13
C SER A 2 10.72 10.64 8.81
N ALA A 3 10.69 10.62 10.16
CA ALA A 3 9.56 10.16 10.95
C ALA A 3 8.23 10.86 10.55
N ASP A 4 8.32 12.14 10.18
CA ASP A 4 7.17 12.93 9.72
C ASP A 4 6.55 12.39 8.43
N ARG A 5 7.36 11.86 7.50
CA ARG A 5 6.84 11.27 6.25
C ARG A 5 6.04 9.99 6.55
N VAL A 6 6.52 9.17 7.48
CA VAL A 6 5.82 7.94 7.89
C VAL A 6 4.52 8.28 8.60
N ALA A 7 4.53 9.24 9.53
CA ALA A 7 3.33 9.69 10.23
C ALA A 7 2.28 10.27 9.26
N ASN A 8 2.71 11.09 8.28
CA ASN A 8 1.82 11.63 7.27
C ASN A 8 1.21 10.53 6.39
N LEU A 9 1.99 9.51 6.01
CA LEU A 9 1.51 8.38 5.23
C LEU A 9 0.49 7.54 6.03
N GLN A 10 0.78 7.22 7.29
CA GLN A 10 -0.15 6.53 8.18
C GLN A 10 -1.46 7.29 8.33
N ARG A 11 -1.39 8.62 8.51
CA ARG A 11 -2.58 9.46 8.61
C ARG A 11 -3.38 9.45 7.30
N ALA A 12 -2.73 9.52 6.15
CA ALA A 12 -3.40 9.42 4.86
C ALA A 12 -4.08 8.05 4.68
N MET A 13 -3.42 6.96 5.05
CA MET A 13 -4.00 5.61 5.00
C MET A 13 -5.23 5.48 5.91
N GLN A 14 -5.18 6.05 7.12
CA GLN A 14 -6.34 6.05 8.02
C GLN A 14 -7.51 6.81 7.41
N LEU A 15 -7.28 8.01 6.87
CA LEU A 15 -8.34 8.81 6.23
C LEU A 15 -8.98 8.08 5.03
N ILE A 16 -8.18 7.33 4.26
CA ILE A 16 -8.68 6.51 3.15
C ILE A 16 -9.53 5.36 3.69
N ALA A 17 -9.08 4.67 4.75
CA ALA A 17 -9.84 3.59 5.36
C ALA A 17 -11.19 4.08 5.89
N ASP A 18 -11.19 5.19 6.63
CA ASP A 18 -12.40 5.82 7.15
C ASP A 18 -13.37 6.19 6.01
N ALA A 19 -12.86 6.78 4.93
CA ALA A 19 -13.68 7.15 3.77
C ALA A 19 -14.26 5.93 3.04
N VAL A 20 -13.54 4.81 2.97
CA VAL A 20 -14.04 3.57 2.38
C VAL A 20 -15.11 2.94 3.27
N ASP A 21 -14.95 2.99 4.59
CA ASP A 21 -15.92 2.46 5.54
C ASP A 21 -17.26 3.22 5.52
N GLU A 22 -17.23 4.51 5.18
CA GLU A 22 -18.44 5.33 4.98
C GLU A 22 -19.22 4.98 3.70
N LEU A 23 -18.63 4.23 2.76
CA LEU A 23 -19.32 3.83 1.53
C LEU A 23 -20.38 2.75 1.79
N PRO A 24 -21.43 2.68 0.94
CA PRO A 24 -22.34 1.55 0.90
C PRO A 24 -21.57 0.24 0.77
N ALA A 25 -22.03 -0.82 1.46
CA ALA A 25 -21.31 -2.09 1.53
C ALA A 25 -21.01 -2.67 0.15
N GLU A 26 -21.94 -2.53 -0.78
CA GLU A 26 -21.81 -2.94 -2.19
C GLU A 26 -20.72 -2.19 -2.96
N CYS A 27 -20.33 -1.00 -2.50
CA CYS A 27 -19.31 -0.16 -3.13
C CYS A 27 -17.91 -0.36 -2.53
N ARG A 28 -17.78 -0.95 -1.35
CA ARG A 28 -16.49 -1.05 -0.63
C ARG A 28 -15.47 -1.89 -1.38
N ASP A 29 -15.88 -3.03 -1.92
CA ASP A 29 -15.00 -3.89 -2.72
C ASP A 29 -14.53 -3.18 -3.99
N LEU A 30 -15.43 -2.43 -4.64
CA LEU A 30 -15.10 -1.63 -5.81
C LEU A 30 -14.11 -0.52 -5.48
N ALA A 31 -14.33 0.19 -4.37
CA ALA A 31 -13.43 1.24 -3.90
C ALA A 31 -12.05 0.69 -3.55
N GLY A 32 -11.99 -0.45 -2.85
CA GLY A 32 -10.75 -1.14 -2.54
C GLY A 32 -9.98 -1.53 -3.81
N ASN A 33 -10.67 -2.11 -4.80
CA ASN A 33 -10.05 -2.47 -6.09
C ASN A 33 -9.53 -1.22 -6.84
N ALA A 34 -10.32 -0.15 -6.90
CA ALA A 34 -9.90 1.09 -7.55
C ALA A 34 -8.65 1.71 -6.89
N LEU A 35 -8.61 1.77 -5.56
CA LEU A 35 -7.45 2.27 -4.81
C LEU A 35 -6.21 1.40 -5.03
N LEU A 36 -6.37 0.07 -5.09
CA LEU A 36 -5.29 -0.86 -5.41
C LEU A 36 -4.74 -0.63 -6.82
N ASN A 37 -5.60 -0.43 -7.82
CA ASN A 37 -5.16 -0.18 -9.20
C ASN A 37 -4.37 1.13 -9.30
N ILE A 38 -4.87 2.22 -8.69
CA ILE A 38 -4.19 3.51 -8.67
C ILE A 38 -2.82 3.39 -7.98
N THR A 39 -2.77 2.69 -6.85
CA THR A 39 -1.50 2.47 -6.11
C THR A 39 -0.54 1.62 -6.93
N ALA A 40 -1.03 0.56 -7.59
CA ALA A 40 -0.23 -0.30 -8.43
C ALA A 40 0.40 0.45 -9.60
N GLU A 41 -0.39 1.31 -10.25
CA GLU A 41 0.09 2.18 -11.32
C GLU A 41 1.16 3.16 -10.81
N ALA A 42 0.90 3.85 -9.70
CA ALA A 42 1.85 4.82 -9.13
C ALA A 42 3.18 4.17 -8.73
N VAL A 43 3.14 2.98 -8.11
CA VAL A 43 4.35 2.22 -7.75
C VAL A 43 5.09 1.78 -9.01
N ALA A 44 4.39 1.26 -10.02
CA ALA A 44 5.02 0.85 -11.27
C ALA A 44 5.65 2.03 -12.04
N GLN A 45 5.08 3.23 -11.95
CA GLN A 45 5.65 4.45 -12.52
C GLN A 45 6.91 4.91 -11.77
N ASP A 46 6.94 4.77 -10.44
CA ASP A 46 8.06 5.21 -9.60
C ASP A 46 9.26 4.25 -9.64
N VAL A 47 9.02 2.94 -9.53
CA VAL A 47 10.09 1.93 -9.41
C VAL A 47 10.22 0.98 -10.61
N GLY A 48 9.32 1.06 -11.59
CA GLY A 48 9.26 0.15 -12.74
C GLY A 48 8.52 -1.17 -12.45
N CYS A 49 8.02 -1.82 -13.51
CA CYS A 49 7.12 -2.98 -13.41
C CYS A 49 7.73 -4.19 -12.69
N ILE A 50 9.03 -4.46 -12.89
CA ILE A 50 9.70 -5.63 -12.28
C ILE A 50 9.77 -5.46 -10.75
N GLU A 51 10.18 -4.29 -10.28
CA GLU A 51 10.32 -4.03 -8.85
C GLU A 51 8.95 -3.89 -8.18
N ALA A 52 7.99 -3.25 -8.85
CA ALA A 52 6.58 -3.24 -8.44
C ALA A 52 6.03 -4.66 -8.22
N GLY A 53 6.31 -5.59 -9.15
CA GLY A 53 5.93 -6.99 -9.02
C GLY A 53 6.49 -7.66 -7.77
N ARG A 54 7.75 -7.39 -7.41
CA ARG A 54 8.39 -7.93 -6.20
C ARG A 54 7.76 -7.36 -4.93
N ILE A 55 7.45 -6.06 -4.90
CA ILE A 55 6.76 -5.40 -3.79
C ILE A 55 5.39 -6.04 -3.56
N PHE A 56 4.59 -6.22 -4.63
CA PHE A 56 3.27 -6.84 -4.51
C PHE A 56 3.33 -8.32 -4.13
N ALA A 57 4.32 -9.07 -4.61
CA ALA A 57 4.52 -10.45 -4.19
C ALA A 57 4.83 -10.55 -2.69
N ARG A 58 5.66 -9.64 -2.16
CA ARG A 58 5.95 -9.57 -0.71
C ARG A 58 4.71 -9.19 0.11
N LEU A 59 3.90 -8.26 -0.39
CA LEU A 59 2.62 -7.92 0.23
C LEU A 59 1.68 -9.12 0.26
N ALA A 60 1.57 -9.86 -0.85
CA ALA A 60 0.74 -11.06 -0.94
C ALA A 60 1.19 -12.15 0.05
N ASP A 61 2.50 -12.36 0.23
CA ASP A 61 3.03 -13.28 1.25
C ASP A 61 2.60 -12.89 2.66
N LEU A 62 2.75 -11.60 3.03
CA LEU A 62 2.34 -11.11 4.34
C LEU A 62 0.85 -11.34 4.60
N LEU A 63 0.00 -10.97 3.63
CA LEU A 63 -1.45 -11.13 3.73
C LEU A 63 -1.87 -12.60 3.80
N SER A 64 -1.22 -13.49 3.04
CA SER A 64 -1.50 -14.94 3.06
C SER A 64 -1.26 -15.58 4.44
N ARG A 65 -0.41 -14.94 5.24
CA ARG A 65 -0.06 -15.35 6.61
C ARG A 65 -0.93 -14.67 7.68
N GLY A 66 -1.93 -13.88 7.25
CA GLY A 66 -2.77 -13.09 8.14
C GLY A 66 -2.03 -11.93 8.82
N LEU A 67 -0.83 -11.58 8.36
CA LEU A 67 -0.04 -10.48 8.89
C LEU A 67 -0.42 -9.19 8.17
N GLN A 68 -0.70 -8.14 8.94
CA GLN A 68 -0.74 -6.81 8.36
C GLN A 68 0.69 -6.34 8.05
N PRO A 69 0.92 -5.67 6.90
CA PRO A 69 2.21 -5.04 6.65
C PRO A 69 2.55 -4.07 7.79
N PRO A 70 3.81 -4.04 8.26
CA PRO A 70 4.18 -3.32 9.48
C PRO A 70 3.85 -1.84 9.34
N SER A 71 3.02 -1.32 10.26
CA SER A 71 2.62 0.09 10.26
C SER A 71 3.82 1.02 10.46
N SER A 72 4.86 0.56 11.14
CA SER A 72 6.02 1.37 11.57
C SER A 72 7.20 1.37 10.59
N GLU A 73 7.22 0.46 9.62
CA GLU A 73 8.27 0.41 8.62
C GLU A 73 7.63 0.48 7.25
N ALA A 74 7.80 1.61 6.56
CA ALA A 74 7.57 1.64 5.13
C ALA A 74 8.32 0.44 4.53
N ILE A 75 7.66 -0.35 3.67
CA ILE A 75 8.35 -1.36 2.87
C ILE A 75 9.50 -0.62 2.20
N THR A 76 10.71 -0.86 2.69
CA THR A 76 11.84 -0.01 2.37
C THR A 76 12.21 -0.33 0.93
N LEU A 77 11.89 0.61 0.02
CA LEU A 77 12.16 0.51 -1.41
C LEU A 77 13.64 0.74 -1.76
N THR A 78 14.48 1.03 -0.76
CA THR A 78 15.86 1.51 -0.94
C THR A 78 16.91 0.48 -0.51
N SER A 79 16.60 -0.82 -0.46
CA SER A 79 17.60 -1.85 -0.13
C SER A 79 17.80 -2.86 -1.25
N PHE A 80 18.02 -2.39 -2.48
CA PHE A 80 18.63 -3.20 -3.55
C PHE A 80 19.45 -2.31 -4.48
N ASP A 81 20.40 -1.55 -3.92
CA ASP A 81 21.59 -1.20 -4.68
C ASP A 81 22.49 -2.45 -4.67
N ALA A 82 22.51 -3.13 -5.81
CA ALA A 82 23.58 -4.05 -6.19
C ALA A 82 24.63 -3.29 -6.99
#